data_AF-A0A6B2LIN6-F1
#
_entry.id   AF-A0A6B2LIN6-F1
#
_cell.length_a   1.000
_cell.length_b   1.000
_cell.length_c   1.000
_cell.angle_alpha   90.00
_cell.angle_beta   90.00
_cell.angle_gamma   90.00
#
_symmetry.space_group_name_H-M   'P 1'
#
loop_
_entity.id
_entity.type
_entity.pdbx_description
1 polymer ?
#
loop_
_entity_poly.entity_id
_entity_poly.type
_entity_poly.pdbx_seq_one_letter_code
_entity_poly.pdbx_strand_id
1 'polypeptide(L)'
;MTEERNLIIKHVFPKLKTLCDSRGVFLSQVDLRWGITTEQSQSGETINICLKEVDRCRPYFVCMLGGRYGWHQPDPINFSADRQSARNDPLLTKTFLKSCNEYEWIKGYSDRSITELEVRHAVLNNQNSITAKKALFYFNESQESDNVKLDDLKKEVLKSKLNVKQYLRAEDMAQFLYQDLVSLIDEDFPET
;
A
#
# COMPACT_ATOMS: atom_id res chain seq x y z
N MET A 1 -10.52 0.37 6.98
CA MET A 1 -9.28 -0.40 6.73
C MET A 1 -8.94 -1.50 7.73
N THR A 2 -9.32 -1.44 9.01
CA THR A 2 -9.06 -2.57 9.95
C THR A 2 -9.97 -3.78 9.65
N GLU A 3 -11.23 -3.53 9.31
CA GLU A 3 -12.20 -4.58 9.00
C GLU A 3 -11.82 -5.37 7.75
N GLU A 4 -11.48 -4.66 6.68
CA GLU A 4 -10.94 -5.19 5.42
C GLU A 4 -9.78 -6.16 5.68
N ARG A 5 -8.77 -5.72 6.43
CA ARG A 5 -7.62 -6.57 6.79
C ARG A 5 -8.02 -7.79 7.61
N ASN A 6 -8.94 -7.64 8.56
CA ASN A 6 -9.43 -8.77 9.35
C ASN A 6 -10.12 -9.82 8.47
N LEU A 7 -10.92 -9.39 7.50
CA LEU A 7 -11.56 -10.29 6.54
C LEU A 7 -10.51 -10.99 5.67
N ILE A 8 -9.49 -10.27 5.20
CA ILE A 8 -8.40 -10.84 4.41
C ILE A 8 -7.69 -11.94 5.20
N ILE A 9 -7.27 -11.66 6.44
CA ILE A 9 -6.54 -12.62 7.28
C ILE A 9 -7.40 -13.83 7.66
N LYS A 10 -8.68 -13.61 7.99
CA LYS A 10 -9.55 -14.67 8.51
C LYS A 10 -10.23 -15.49 7.42
N HIS A 11 -10.43 -14.93 6.22
CA HIS A 11 -11.26 -15.56 5.19
C HIS A 11 -10.60 -15.68 3.83
N VAL A 12 -9.78 -14.71 3.41
CA VAL A 12 -9.16 -14.72 2.07
C VAL A 12 -7.90 -15.58 2.06
N PHE A 13 -6.90 -15.23 2.89
CA PHE A 13 -5.62 -15.95 2.90
C PHE A 13 -5.72 -17.43 3.27
N PRO A 14 -6.57 -17.89 4.21
CA PRO A 14 -6.72 -19.32 4.46
C PRO A 14 -7.18 -20.09 3.23
N LYS A 15 -8.13 -19.55 2.45
CA LYS A 15 -8.62 -20.18 1.21
C LYS A 15 -7.55 -20.19 0.13
N LEU A 16 -6.84 -19.07 -0.05
CA LEU A 16 -5.75 -18.99 -1.02
C LEU A 16 -4.60 -19.94 -0.67
N LYS A 17 -4.29 -20.10 0.62
CA LYS A 17 -3.29 -21.06 1.08
C LYS A 17 -3.68 -22.48 0.69
N THR A 18 -4.92 -22.90 0.94
CA THR A 18 -5.40 -24.22 0.51
C THR A 18 -5.28 -24.42 -1.01
N LEU A 19 -5.63 -23.39 -1.80
CA LEU A 19 -5.48 -23.42 -3.25
C LEU A 19 -4.01 -23.58 -3.66
N CYS A 20 -3.11 -22.73 -3.15
CA CYS A 20 -1.69 -22.79 -3.47
C CYS A 20 -1.07 -24.13 -3.03
N ASP A 21 -1.39 -24.62 -1.83
CA ASP A 21 -0.90 -25.89 -1.31
C ASP A 21 -1.32 -27.06 -2.23
N SER A 22 -2.55 -27.04 -2.77
CA SER A 22 -3.02 -28.06 -3.73
C SER A 22 -2.22 -28.09 -5.04
N ARG A 23 -1.51 -27.00 -5.36
CA ARG A 23 -0.64 -26.86 -6.53
C ARG A 23 0.85 -26.93 -6.19
N GLY A 24 1.19 -27.29 -4.95
CA GLY A 24 2.59 -27.32 -4.47
C GLY A 24 3.25 -25.93 -4.39
N VAL A 25 2.45 -24.87 -4.34
CA VAL A 25 2.91 -23.48 -4.26
C VAL A 25 2.82 -23.01 -2.80
N PHE A 26 3.92 -22.44 -2.29
CA PHE A 26 3.91 -21.80 -0.98
C PHE A 26 3.44 -20.34 -1.07
N LEU A 27 2.35 -20.01 -0.40
CA LEU A 27 1.87 -18.63 -0.29
C LEU A 27 2.51 -17.92 0.92
N SER A 28 3.18 -16.79 0.65
CA SER A 28 3.67 -15.87 1.68
C SER A 28 2.99 -14.50 1.53
N GLN A 29 2.63 -13.89 2.64
CA GLN A 29 1.99 -12.58 2.70
C GLN A 29 2.73 -11.62 3.63
N VAL A 30 2.77 -10.34 3.24
CA VAL A 30 3.34 -9.26 4.04
C VAL A 30 2.29 -8.16 4.21
N ASP A 31 1.99 -7.77 5.44
CA ASP A 31 1.20 -6.58 5.75
C ASP A 31 2.13 -5.48 6.28
N LEU A 32 2.33 -4.43 5.48
CA LEU A 32 3.23 -3.31 5.78
C LEU A 32 2.82 -2.50 7.02
N ARG A 33 1.62 -2.73 7.58
CA ARG A 33 1.24 -2.15 8.88
C ARG A 33 2.03 -2.78 10.03
N TRP A 34 2.41 -4.05 9.89
CA TRP A 34 3.03 -4.86 10.93
C TRP A 34 4.48 -5.17 10.54
N GLY A 35 5.29 -5.61 11.50
CA GLY A 35 6.68 -6.02 11.21
C GLY A 35 7.73 -4.91 11.27
N ILE A 36 7.34 -3.69 11.65
CA ILE A 36 8.29 -2.62 12.03
C ILE A 36 8.25 -2.49 13.55
N THR A 37 9.35 -2.82 14.21
CA THR A 37 9.47 -2.67 15.67
C THR A 37 9.57 -1.19 16.06
N THR A 38 9.29 -0.88 17.32
CA THR A 38 9.46 0.47 17.86
C THR A 38 10.89 0.97 17.68
N GLU A 39 11.88 0.10 17.89
CA GLU A 39 13.31 0.42 17.73
C GLU A 39 13.65 0.74 16.27
N GLN A 40 13.16 -0.08 15.32
CA GLN A 40 13.34 0.16 13.89
C GLN A 40 12.70 1.48 13.47
N SER A 41 11.47 1.74 13.93
CA SER A 41 10.78 3.02 13.69
C SER A 41 11.59 4.19 14.24
N GLN A 42 12.00 4.15 15.52
CA GLN A 42 12.81 5.18 16.18
C GLN A 42 14.17 5.41 15.50
N SER A 43 14.72 4.39 14.84
CA SER A 43 15.96 4.49 14.07
C SER A 43 15.81 5.16 12.70
N GLY A 44 14.58 5.49 12.29
CA GLY A 44 14.24 6.11 11.01
C GLY A 44 14.21 5.13 9.82
N GLU A 45 14.07 3.83 10.07
CA GLU A 45 14.12 2.80 9.01
C GLU A 45 12.77 2.52 8.35
N THR A 46 11.68 3.17 8.79
CA THR A 46 10.32 2.80 8.39
C THR A 46 10.14 2.76 6.88
N ILE A 47 10.49 3.84 6.15
CA ILE A 47 10.36 3.89 4.69
C ILE A 47 11.23 2.81 4.03
N ASN A 48 12.50 2.67 4.44
CA ASN A 48 13.41 1.68 3.89
C ASN A 48 12.87 0.25 4.04
N ILE A 49 12.34 -0.09 5.23
CA ILE A 49 11.75 -1.40 5.49
C ILE A 49 10.52 -1.60 4.59
N CYS A 50 9.61 -0.63 4.53
CA CYS A 50 8.42 -0.72 3.67
C CYS A 50 8.80 -0.95 2.20
N LEU A 51 9.75 -0.18 1.65
CA LEU A 51 10.14 -0.30 0.25
C LEU A 51 10.89 -1.62 -0.04
N LYS A 52 11.70 -2.11 0.90
CA LYS A 52 12.35 -3.43 0.80
C LYS A 52 11.33 -4.57 0.81
N GLU A 53 10.29 -4.46 1.63
CA GLU A 53 9.21 -5.46 1.63
C GLU A 53 8.40 -5.43 0.32
N VAL A 54 8.15 -4.25 -0.26
CA VAL A 54 7.57 -4.14 -1.60
C VAL A 54 8.44 -4.86 -2.63
N ASP A 55 9.76 -4.70 -2.58
CA ASP A 55 10.68 -5.38 -3.50
C ASP A 55 10.69 -6.91 -3.31
N ARG A 56 10.58 -7.39 -2.07
CA ARG A 56 10.50 -8.84 -1.75
C ARG A 56 9.21 -9.48 -2.25
N CYS A 57 8.11 -8.74 -2.31
CA CYS A 57 6.81 -9.25 -2.75
C CYS A 57 6.59 -9.23 -4.26
N ARG A 58 7.52 -8.65 -5.04
CA ARG A 58 7.40 -8.62 -6.51
C ARG A 58 7.27 -10.05 -7.06
N PRO A 59 6.38 -10.28 -8.04
CA PRO A 59 5.67 -9.26 -8.82
C PRO A 59 4.31 -8.81 -8.24
N TYR A 60 3.88 -9.28 -7.06
CA TYR A 60 2.54 -9.00 -6.56
C TYR A 60 2.51 -7.78 -5.65
N PHE A 61 1.47 -6.95 -5.80
CA PHE A 61 1.23 -5.81 -4.92
C PHE A 61 -0.27 -5.58 -4.77
N VAL A 62 -0.73 -5.44 -3.53
CA VAL A 62 -2.14 -5.16 -3.21
C VAL A 62 -2.21 -3.87 -2.43
N CYS A 63 -2.94 -2.90 -2.95
CA CYS A 63 -3.13 -1.61 -2.30
C CYS A 63 -4.61 -1.37 -2.02
N MET A 64 -4.90 -0.88 -0.81
CA MET A 64 -6.24 -0.44 -0.46
C MET A 64 -6.17 1.03 -0.03
N LEU A 65 -6.94 1.90 -0.70
CA LEU A 65 -7.02 3.32 -0.38
C LEU A 65 -8.43 3.67 0.14
N GLY A 66 -8.51 4.30 1.31
CA GLY A 66 -9.77 4.76 1.92
C GLY A 66 -9.85 6.27 2.02
N GLY A 67 -10.32 6.80 3.16
CA GLY A 67 -10.36 8.25 3.42
C GLY A 67 -9.07 8.84 4.01
N ARG A 68 -8.17 7.99 4.54
CA ARG A 68 -6.93 8.43 5.23
C ARG A 68 -5.72 8.36 4.31
N TYR A 69 -4.96 9.45 4.22
CA TYR A 69 -3.77 9.52 3.35
C TYR A 69 -2.54 8.76 3.87
N GLY A 70 -2.35 8.71 5.19
CA GLY A 70 -1.25 7.99 5.85
C GLY A 70 -0.35 8.90 6.68
N TRP A 71 0.81 8.40 7.11
CA TRP A 71 1.79 9.18 7.87
C TRP A 71 2.57 10.09 6.91
N HIS A 72 2.32 11.40 6.98
CA HIS A 72 2.92 12.44 6.15
C HIS A 72 3.17 13.71 6.97
N GLN A 73 4.04 14.61 6.48
CA GLN A 73 4.22 15.92 7.11
C GLN A 73 3.01 16.82 6.87
N PRO A 74 2.55 17.61 7.85
CA PRO A 74 1.45 18.54 7.66
C PRO A 74 1.76 19.52 6.51
N ASP A 75 0.72 19.92 5.78
CA ASP A 75 0.86 20.92 4.72
C ASP A 75 1.22 22.27 5.35
N PRO A 76 2.30 22.95 4.90
CA PRO A 76 2.65 24.27 5.41
C PRO A 76 1.57 25.34 5.19
N ILE A 77 0.58 25.12 4.33
CA ILE A 77 -0.39 26.15 3.90
C ILE A 77 -1.78 25.97 4.54
N ASN A 78 -2.20 24.74 4.84
CA ASN A 78 -3.51 24.44 5.42
C ASN A 78 -3.45 24.34 6.95
N PHE A 79 -3.11 25.45 7.62
CA PHE A 79 -3.18 25.54 9.08
C PHE A 79 -4.65 25.62 9.56
N SER A 80 -5.29 24.47 9.81
CA SER A 80 -6.45 24.45 10.71
C SER A 80 -5.99 24.77 12.14
N ALA A 81 -6.78 25.55 12.88
CA ALA A 81 -6.43 26.32 14.08
C ALA A 81 -5.83 25.58 15.30
N ASP A 82 -5.61 24.28 15.24
CA ASP A 82 -4.95 23.51 16.31
C ASP A 82 -3.42 23.60 16.21
N ARG A 83 -2.86 24.51 17.01
CA ARG A 83 -1.41 24.80 17.11
C ARG A 83 -0.53 23.61 17.56
N GLN A 84 -1.11 22.48 17.96
CA GLN A 84 -0.35 21.27 18.35
C GLN A 84 -0.16 20.27 17.18
N SER A 85 -1.07 20.22 16.21
CA SER A 85 -0.98 19.38 15.00
C SER A 85 -0.13 20.00 13.87
N ALA A 86 0.39 21.21 14.09
CA ALA A 86 1.10 22.03 13.12
C ALA A 86 2.64 21.83 13.13
N ARG A 87 3.16 20.86 13.87
CA ARG A 87 4.61 20.62 13.97
C ARG A 87 5.02 19.48 13.06
N ASN A 88 6.07 19.72 12.29
CA ASN A 88 6.74 18.66 11.55
C ASN A 88 7.12 17.53 12.51
N ASP A 89 6.80 16.30 12.14
CA ASP A 89 7.19 15.11 12.88
C ASP A 89 8.70 14.89 12.69
N PRO A 90 9.52 15.00 13.75
CA PRO A 90 10.97 14.80 13.65
C PRO A 90 11.33 13.37 13.26
N LEU A 91 10.53 12.39 13.68
CA LEU A 91 10.76 11.00 13.33
C LEU A 91 10.52 10.78 11.84
N LEU A 92 9.43 11.33 11.31
CA LEU A 92 9.16 11.25 9.88
C LEU A 92 10.26 11.95 9.07
N THR A 93 10.72 13.12 9.52
CA THR A 93 11.87 13.83 8.91
C THR A 93 13.11 12.94 8.88
N LYS A 94 13.45 12.31 10.00
CA LYS A 94 14.58 11.37 10.10
C LYS A 94 14.41 10.20 9.13
N THR A 95 13.22 9.64 9.04
CA THR A 95 12.90 8.53 8.13
C THR A 95 13.12 8.92 6.68
N PHE A 96 12.63 10.09 6.26
CA PHE A 96 12.84 10.60 4.89
C PHE A 96 14.32 10.84 4.58
N LEU A 97 15.06 11.50 5.48
CA LEU A 97 16.49 11.77 5.30
C LEU A 97 17.28 10.48 5.13
N LYS A 98 16.94 9.45 5.91
CA LYS A 98 17.59 8.15 5.83
C LYS A 98 17.27 7.44 4.51
N SER A 99 15.99 7.45 4.11
CA SER A 99 15.56 6.78 2.89
C SER A 99 16.09 7.43 1.61
N CYS A 100 16.33 8.74 1.60
CA CYS A 100 16.93 9.44 0.45
C CYS A 100 18.35 8.95 0.10
N ASN A 101 19.05 8.28 1.02
CA ASN A 101 20.38 7.70 0.75
C ASN A 101 20.29 6.41 -0.08
N GLU A 102 19.22 5.62 0.10
CA GLU A 102 19.00 4.36 -0.62
C GLU A 102 18.10 4.56 -1.85
N TYR A 103 17.15 5.50 -1.77
CA TYR A 103 16.11 5.74 -2.77
C TYR A 103 16.08 7.23 -3.13
N GLU A 104 16.95 7.65 -4.05
CA GLU A 104 17.12 9.06 -4.39
C GLU A 104 15.84 9.76 -4.87
N TRP A 105 14.96 9.04 -5.57
CA TRP A 105 13.70 9.58 -6.09
C TRP A 105 12.77 10.13 -4.99
N ILE A 106 12.93 9.68 -3.74
CA ILE A 106 12.15 10.15 -2.59
C ILE A 106 12.34 11.65 -2.32
N LYS A 107 13.48 12.24 -2.73
CA LYS A 107 13.74 13.68 -2.58
C LYS A 107 12.62 14.54 -3.20
N GLY A 108 12.01 14.08 -4.29
CA GLY A 108 10.89 14.74 -4.96
C GLY A 108 9.52 14.54 -4.32
N TYR A 109 9.43 13.69 -3.29
CA TYR A 109 8.17 13.27 -2.65
C TYR A 109 8.26 13.30 -1.11
N SER A 110 9.09 14.19 -0.56
CA SER A 110 9.36 14.29 0.89
C SER A 110 8.16 14.73 1.73
N ASP A 111 7.10 15.22 1.07
CA ASP A 111 5.85 15.65 1.68
C ASP A 111 4.70 14.65 1.49
N ARG A 112 4.99 13.49 0.88
CA ARG A 112 4.02 12.42 0.61
C ARG A 112 3.90 11.48 1.79
N SER A 113 2.80 10.72 1.83
CA SER A 113 2.65 9.67 2.84
C SER A 113 3.52 8.46 2.50
N ILE A 114 3.90 7.67 3.51
CA ILE A 114 4.60 6.40 3.28
C ILE A 114 3.80 5.50 2.34
N THR A 115 2.47 5.46 2.46
CA THR A 115 1.60 4.70 1.56
C THR A 115 1.71 5.16 0.11
N GLU A 116 1.80 6.47 -0.14
CA GLU A 116 2.06 6.95 -1.50
C GLU A 116 3.45 6.53 -2.00
N LEU A 117 4.48 6.56 -1.15
CA LEU A 117 5.82 6.09 -1.52
C LEU A 117 5.81 4.60 -1.88
N GLU A 118 5.08 3.77 -1.14
CA GLU A 118 4.88 2.34 -1.45
C GLU A 118 4.23 2.15 -2.83
N VAL A 119 3.16 2.90 -3.13
CA VAL A 119 2.48 2.86 -4.43
C VAL A 119 3.39 3.34 -5.56
N ARG A 120 4.14 4.43 -5.33
CA ARG A 120 5.09 4.95 -6.32
C ARG A 120 6.20 3.95 -6.62
N HIS A 121 6.79 3.38 -5.58
CA HIS A 121 7.85 2.38 -5.71
C HIS A 121 7.36 1.09 -6.38
N ALA A 122 6.17 0.63 -6.01
CA ALA A 122 5.59 -0.58 -6.57
C ALA A 122 5.25 -0.42 -8.06
N VAL A 123 4.56 0.67 -8.42
CA VAL A 123 3.93 0.81 -9.74
C VAL A 123 4.07 2.17 -10.43
N LEU A 124 3.94 3.32 -9.75
CA LEU A 124 3.82 4.61 -10.48
C LEU A 124 5.16 5.10 -11.07
N ASN A 125 6.28 4.83 -10.41
CA ASN A 125 7.60 5.16 -10.93
C ASN A 125 8.00 4.30 -12.14
N ASN A 126 7.36 3.13 -12.32
CA ASN A 126 7.56 2.26 -13.47
C ASN A 126 6.27 1.49 -13.83
N GLN A 127 5.36 2.17 -14.52
CA GLN A 127 4.04 1.64 -14.89
C GLN A 127 4.10 0.51 -15.93
N ASN A 128 5.25 0.29 -16.57
CA ASN A 128 5.45 -0.79 -17.54
C ASN A 128 6.00 -2.08 -16.89
N SER A 129 6.27 -2.07 -15.59
CA SER A 129 6.80 -3.22 -14.86
C SER A 129 5.80 -4.39 -14.81
N ILE A 130 6.30 -5.60 -14.59
CA ILE A 130 5.44 -6.77 -14.34
C ILE A 130 4.60 -6.53 -13.08
N THR A 131 5.17 -5.87 -12.06
CA THR A 131 4.42 -5.48 -10.86
C THR A 131 3.22 -4.61 -11.18
N ALA A 132 3.36 -3.60 -12.04
CA ALA A 132 2.23 -2.75 -12.43
C ALA A 132 1.11 -3.55 -13.11
N LYS A 133 1.44 -4.58 -13.91
CA LYS A 133 0.45 -5.44 -14.57
C LYS A 133 -0.31 -6.34 -13.60
N LYS A 134 0.34 -6.77 -12.51
CA LYS A 134 -0.22 -7.70 -11.51
C LYS A 134 -0.71 -7.01 -10.24
N ALA A 135 -0.54 -5.68 -10.14
CA ALA A 135 -0.95 -4.93 -8.98
C ALA A 135 -2.47 -4.76 -8.94
N LEU A 136 -3.03 -4.93 -7.74
CA LEU A 136 -4.47 -4.83 -7.48
C LEU A 136 -4.74 -3.65 -6.55
N PHE A 137 -5.67 -2.78 -6.94
CA PHE A 137 -6.04 -1.59 -6.19
C PHE A 137 -7.52 -1.62 -5.81
N TYR A 138 -7.82 -1.33 -4.54
CA TYR A 138 -9.17 -1.31 -4.01
C TYR A 138 -9.47 0.02 -3.31
N PHE A 139 -10.45 0.76 -3.81
CA PHE A 139 -10.81 2.07 -3.28
C PHE A 139 -12.10 1.98 -2.47
N ASN A 140 -12.02 2.37 -1.20
CA ASN A 140 -13.18 2.46 -0.33
C ASN A 140 -13.91 3.78 -0.59
N GLU A 141 -15.11 3.71 -1.16
CA GLU A 141 -15.98 4.84 -1.47
C GLU A 141 -16.94 5.19 -0.33
N SER A 142 -16.96 4.41 0.76
CA SER A 142 -17.76 4.75 1.96
C SER A 142 -17.14 5.89 2.80
N GLN A 143 -15.92 6.31 2.45
CA GLN A 143 -15.15 7.31 3.18
C GLN A 143 -14.67 8.39 2.22
N GLU A 144 -15.15 9.60 2.40
CA GLU A 144 -14.57 10.77 1.75
C GLU A 144 -13.17 11.04 2.31
N SER A 145 -12.26 11.50 1.45
CA SER A 145 -10.98 12.01 1.91
C SER A 145 -11.10 13.49 2.22
N ASP A 146 -10.47 13.92 3.31
CA ASP A 146 -10.23 15.31 3.64
C ASP A 146 -8.85 15.81 3.16
N ASN A 147 -8.12 14.98 2.39
CA ASN A 147 -6.74 15.23 2.01
C ASN A 147 -6.55 15.26 0.49
N VAL A 148 -6.26 16.46 -0.04
CA VAL A 148 -6.06 16.70 -1.48
C VAL A 148 -4.99 15.78 -2.08
N LYS A 149 -3.93 15.43 -1.34
CA LYS A 149 -2.87 14.54 -1.83
C LYS A 149 -3.37 13.10 -2.02
N LEU A 150 -4.30 12.64 -1.18
CA LEU A 150 -4.93 11.34 -1.36
C LEU A 150 -5.82 11.34 -2.60
N ASP A 151 -6.58 12.40 -2.83
CA ASP A 151 -7.40 12.54 -4.04
C ASP A 151 -6.54 12.56 -5.30
N ASP A 152 -5.41 13.27 -5.26
CA ASP A 152 -4.46 13.31 -6.37
C ASP A 152 -3.82 11.94 -6.63
N LEU A 153 -3.44 11.20 -5.57
CA LEU A 153 -2.96 9.83 -5.69
C LEU A 153 -4.02 8.91 -6.32
N LYS A 154 -5.27 8.96 -5.84
CA LYS A 154 -6.38 8.18 -6.41
C LYS A 154 -6.58 8.51 -7.89
N LYS A 155 -6.55 9.80 -8.27
CA LYS A 155 -6.66 10.24 -9.67
C LYS A 155 -5.48 9.75 -10.52
N GLU A 156 -4.26 9.77 -10.01
CA GLU A 156 -3.06 9.29 -10.71
C GLU A 156 -3.15 7.77 -10.96
N VAL A 157 -3.56 7.00 -9.95
CA VAL A 157 -3.80 5.55 -10.07
C VAL A 157 -4.92 5.24 -11.08
N LEU A 158 -6.05 5.98 -11.04
CA LEU A 158 -7.16 5.79 -11.99
C LEU A 158 -6.80 6.15 -13.43
N LYS A 159 -5.92 7.14 -13.63
CA LYS A 159 -5.40 7.48 -14.97
C LYS A 159 -4.40 6.46 -15.50
N SER A 160 -3.86 5.62 -14.62
CA SER A 160 -2.93 4.55 -14.97
C SER A 160 -3.70 3.32 -15.48
N LYS A 161 -3.06 2.43 -16.25
CA LYS A 161 -3.67 1.18 -16.74
C LYS A 161 -3.72 0.07 -15.67
N LEU A 162 -3.87 0.44 -14.40
CA LEU A 162 -3.84 -0.46 -13.25
C LEU A 162 -5.22 -1.07 -13.02
N ASN A 163 -5.27 -2.27 -12.42
CA ASN A 163 -6.53 -2.89 -12.02
C ASN A 163 -7.06 -2.22 -10.74
N VAL A 164 -8.08 -1.37 -10.89
CA VAL A 164 -8.71 -0.63 -9.78
C VAL A 164 -10.17 -1.07 -9.66
N LYS A 165 -10.57 -1.47 -8.44
CA LYS A 165 -11.97 -1.72 -8.08
C LYS A 165 -12.40 -0.80 -6.95
N GLN A 166 -13.63 -0.32 -7.02
CA GLN A 166 -14.25 0.48 -5.97
C GLN A 166 -15.23 -0.38 -5.17
N TYR A 167 -15.35 -0.12 -3.87
CA TYR A 167 -16.25 -0.85 -2.98
C TYR A 167 -16.81 0.05 -1.88
N LEU A 168 -17.97 -0.35 -1.35
CA LEU A 168 -18.60 0.31 -0.20
C LEU A 168 -18.49 -0.54 1.07
N ARG A 169 -18.55 -1.87 0.94
CA ARG A 169 -18.50 -2.79 2.08
C ARG A 169 -17.20 -3.59 2.09
N ALA A 170 -16.68 -3.85 3.28
CA ALA A 170 -15.42 -4.57 3.45
C ALA A 170 -15.51 -6.01 2.92
N GLU A 171 -16.69 -6.64 2.98
CA GLU A 171 -16.95 -7.98 2.46
C GLU A 171 -16.86 -8.03 0.94
N ASP A 172 -17.35 -7.00 0.24
CA ASP A 172 -17.26 -6.91 -1.22
C ASP A 172 -15.79 -6.85 -1.66
N MET A 173 -14.99 -6.02 -0.97
CA MET A 173 -13.55 -5.94 -1.23
C MET A 173 -12.84 -7.27 -0.97
N ALA A 174 -13.15 -7.95 0.13
CA ALA A 174 -12.54 -9.24 0.43
C ALA A 174 -12.87 -10.29 -0.65
N GLN A 175 -14.11 -10.26 -1.16
CA GLN A 175 -14.53 -11.13 -2.26
C GLN A 175 -13.80 -10.79 -3.57
N PHE A 176 -13.68 -9.49 -3.91
CA PHE A 176 -12.93 -9.06 -5.10
C PHE A 176 -11.46 -9.48 -5.00
N LEU A 177 -10.82 -9.26 -3.85
CA LEU A 177 -9.44 -9.65 -3.63
C LEU A 177 -9.23 -11.14 -3.78
N TYR A 178 -10.12 -11.96 -3.20
CA TYR A 178 -10.04 -13.40 -3.36
C TYR A 178 -10.10 -13.80 -4.84
N GLN A 179 -11.07 -13.28 -5.60
CA GLN A 179 -11.23 -13.60 -7.02
C GLN A 179 -10.03 -13.17 -7.85
N ASP A 180 -9.51 -11.96 -7.63
CA ASP A 180 -8.39 -11.44 -8.39
C ASP A 180 -7.09 -12.20 -8.09
N LEU A 181 -6.85 -12.56 -6.82
CA LEU A 181 -5.70 -13.39 -6.46
C LEU A 181 -5.83 -14.81 -6.99
N VAL A 182 -7.02 -15.42 -6.98
CA VAL A 182 -7.25 -16.72 -7.64
C VAL A 182 -6.92 -16.63 -9.12
N SER A 183 -7.39 -15.59 -9.82
CA SER A 183 -7.08 -15.39 -11.24
C SER A 183 -5.58 -15.28 -11.51
N LEU A 184 -4.84 -14.56 -10.65
CA LEU A 184 -3.37 -14.47 -10.77
C LEU A 184 -2.69 -15.82 -10.50
N ILE A 185 -3.16 -16.58 -9.51
CA ILE A 185 -2.65 -17.91 -9.21
C ILE A 185 -2.94 -18.88 -10.37
N ASP A 186 -4.11 -18.80 -11.00
CA ASP A 186 -4.47 -19.61 -12.16
C ASP A 186 -3.60 -19.30 -13.39
N GLU A 187 -3.27 -18.02 -13.59
CA GLU A 187 -2.37 -17.58 -14.67
C GLU A 187 -0.94 -18.06 -14.45
N ASP A 188 -0.40 -17.87 -13.24
CA ASP A 188 1.01 -18.11 -12.95
C ASP A 188 1.33 -19.56 -12.55
N PHE A 189 0.36 -20.24 -11.96
CA PHE A 189 0.47 -21.59 -11.41
C PHE A 189 -0.80 -22.39 -11.75
N PRO A 190 -1.04 -22.72 -13.03
CA PRO A 190 -2.22 -23.46 -13.46
C PRO A 190 -2.29 -24.85 -12.83
N GLU A 191 -3.48 -25.46 -12.82
CA GLU A 191 -3.63 -26.87 -12.44
C GLU A 191 -2.81 -27.76 -13.39
N THR A 192 -2.00 -28.64 -12.79
CA THR A 192 -1.18 -29.65 -13.48
C THR A 192 -1.99 -30.87 -13.86
#